data_AF-A6NQH5-F1
#
_entry.id   AF-A6NQH5-F1
#
_cell.length_a   1.000
_cell.length_b   1.000
_cell.length_c   1.000
_cell.angle_alpha   90.00
_cell.angle_beta   90.00
_cell.angle_gamma   90.00
#
_symmetry.space_group_name_H-M   'P 1'
#
loop_
_entity.id
_entity.type
_entity.pdbx_description
1 polymer ?
#
loop_
_entity_poly.entity_id
_entity_poly.type
_entity_poly.pdbx_seq_one_letter_code
_entity_poly.pdbx_strand_id
1 'polypeptide(L)' 'MKPLKTKVSLTLDGPILEQIQILAERDDRSLSSYINLVLKAHLEDLEKKKQP' A
#
# COMPACT_ATOMS: atom_id res chain seq x y z
N MET A 1 -19.88 -8.06 2.13
CA MET A 1 -19.42 -7.92 0.73
C MET A 1 -18.02 -7.34 0.76
N LYS A 2 -17.04 -7.92 0.04
CA LYS A 2 -15.72 -7.29 -0.07
C LYS A 2 -15.91 -5.94 -0.78
N PRO A 3 -15.38 -4.81 -0.28
CA PRO A 3 -15.50 -3.53 -0.96
C PRO A 3 -14.93 -3.65 -2.37
N LEU A 4 -15.64 -3.12 -3.38
CA LEU A 4 -15.11 -3.08 -4.73
C LEU A 4 -13.84 -2.24 -4.71
N LYS A 5 -12.73 -2.84 -5.17
CA LYS A 5 -11.47 -2.10 -5.33
C LYS A 5 -11.65 -1.11 -6.47
N THR A 6 -11.48 0.17 -6.19
CA THR A 6 -11.46 1.23 -7.21
C THR A 6 -10.08 1.32 -7.83
N LYS A 7 -9.99 1.40 -9.17
CA LYS A 7 -8.73 1.71 -9.84
C LYS A 7 -8.41 3.18 -9.63
N VAL A 8 -7.18 3.47 -9.21
CA VAL A 8 -6.67 4.82 -9.05
C VAL A 8 -5.39 4.98 -9.86
N SER A 9 -5.20 6.15 -10.48
CA SER A 9 -3.93 6.54 -11.08
C SER A 9 -3.15 7.36 -10.05
N LEU A 10 -1.88 7.02 -9.84
CA LEU A 10 -1.02 7.69 -8.87
C LEU A 10 0.40 7.80 -9.45
N THR A 11 1.10 8.85 -9.06
CA THR A 11 2.51 9.08 -9.43
C THR A 11 3.40 8.81 -8.22
N LEU A 12 4.46 8.05 -8.40
CA LEU A 12 5.51 7.78 -7.40
C LEU A 12 6.87 8.13 -7.99
N ASP A 13 7.81 8.48 -7.12
CA ASP A 13 9.21 8.59 -7.51
C ASP A 13 9.72 7.22 -7.99
N GLY A 14 10.52 7.23 -9.07
CA GLY A 14 11.09 6.01 -9.66
C GLY A 14 11.79 5.09 -8.65
N PRO A 15 12.70 5.61 -7.80
CA PRO A 15 13.38 4.79 -6.78
C PRO A 15 12.42 4.16 -5.77
N ILE A 16 11.31 4.84 -5.44
CA ILE A 16 10.29 4.31 -4.53
C ILE A 16 9.53 3.18 -5.23
N LEU A 17 9.13 3.38 -6.49
CA LEU A 17 8.41 2.37 -7.27
C LEU A 17 9.22 1.08 -7.40
N GLU A 18 10.53 1.17 -7.69
CA GLU A 18 11.44 0.02 -7.80
C GLU A 18 11.48 -0.78 -6.50
N GLN A 19 11.64 -0.10 -5.35
CA GLN A 19 11.70 -0.79 -4.06
C GLN A 19 10.39 -1.48 -3.71
N ILE A 20 9.25 -0.81 -3.93
CA ILE A 20 7.93 -1.38 -3.66
C ILE A 20 7.68 -2.60 -4.57
N GLN A 21 8.14 -2.55 -5.83
CA GLN A 21 8.02 -3.68 -6.76
C GLN A 21 8.82 -4.90 -6.29
N ILE A 22 10.08 -4.71 -5.88
CA ILE A 22 10.92 -5.78 -5.31
C ILE A 22 10.27 -6.39 -4.06
N LEU A 23 9.70 -5.56 -3.18
CA LEU A 23 9.05 -6.03 -1.96
C LEU A 23 7.76 -6.81 -2.26
N ALA A 24 6.97 -6.36 -3.24
CA ALA A 24 5.77 -7.06 -3.69
C ALA A 24 6.10 -8.43 -4.30
N GLU A 25 7.16 -8.52 -5.10
CA GLU A 25 7.63 -9.78 -5.69
C GLU A 25 8.12 -10.76 -4.63
N ARG A 26 8.88 -10.28 -3.64
CA ARG A 26 9.35 -11.11 -2.51
C ARG A 26 8.20 -11.74 -1.71
N ASP A 27 7.08 -11.04 -1.62
CA ASP A 27 5.88 -11.48 -0.91
C ASP A 27 4.89 -12.28 -1.78
N ASP A 28 5.24 -12.60 -3.04
CA ASP A 28 4.39 -13.24 -4.05
C ASP A 28 3.05 -12.49 -4.25
N ARG A 29 3.12 -11.17 -4.39
CA ARG A 29 1.95 -10.27 -4.47
C ARG A 29 2.07 -9.27 -5.62
N SER A 30 0.91 -8.84 -6.10
CA SER A 30 0.87 -7.71 -7.04
C SER A 30 1.22 -6.39 -6.35
N LEU A 31 1.81 -5.46 -7.10
CA LEU A 31 2.15 -4.11 -6.64
C LEU A 31 0.96 -3.41 -5.96
N SER A 32 -0.23 -3.44 -6.57
CA SER A 32 -1.43 -2.84 -6.00
C SER A 32 -1.87 -3.52 -4.70
N SER A 33 -1.62 -4.82 -4.54
CA SER A 33 -1.92 -5.55 -3.30
C SER A 33 -0.98 -5.12 -2.18
N TYR A 34 0.32 -5.01 -2.49
CA TYR A 34 1.35 -4.58 -1.56
C TYR A 34 1.12 -3.13 -1.09
N ILE A 35 0.88 -2.20 -2.02
CA ILE A 35 0.57 -0.80 -1.71
C ILE A 35 -0.64 -0.71 -0.77
N ASN A 36 -1.70 -1.48 -1.02
CA ASN A 36 -2.88 -1.49 -0.14
C ASN A 36 -2.56 -1.96 1.29
N LEU A 37 -1.68 -2.95 1.45
CA LEU A 37 -1.27 -3.44 2.76
C LEU A 37 -0.53 -2.35 3.55
N VAL A 38 0.44 -1.70 2.90
CA VAL A 38 1.23 -0.61 3.49
C VAL A 38 0.34 0.57 3.87
N LEU A 39 -0.55 1.01 2.98
CA LEU A 39 -1.49 2.10 3.25
C LEU A 39 -2.43 1.76 4.40
N LYS A 40 -2.92 0.52 4.49
CA LYS A 40 -3.77 0.09 5.59
C LYS A 40 -3.03 0.18 6.93
N ALA A 41 -1.79 -0.32 6.99
CA ALA A 41 -0.97 -0.23 8.19
C ALA A 41 -0.67 1.23 8.58
N HIS A 42 -0.39 2.08 7.59
CA HIS A 42 -0.17 3.51 7.81
C HIS A 42 -1.41 4.20 8.40
N LEU A 43 -2.61 3.93 7.87
CA LEU A 43 -3.86 4.47 8.40
C LEU A 43 -4.13 3.98 9.83
N GLU A 44 -3.89 2.69 10.11
CA GLU A 44 -4.04 2.15 11.47
C GLU A 44 -3.09 2.79 12.49
N ASP A 45 -1.84 3.06 12.09
CA ASP A 45 -0.86 3.76 12.93
C ASP A 45 -1.27 5.21 13.21
N LEU A 46 -1.79 5.92 12.20
CA LEU A 46 -2.33 7.27 12.38
C LEU A 46 -3.53 7.30 13.33
N GLU A 47 -4.45 6.34 13.22
CA GLU A 47 -5.59 6.23 14.13
C GLU A 47 -5.15 5.94 15.57
N LYS A 48 -4.16 5.08 15.77
CA LYS A 48 -3.57 4.82 17.10
C LYS A 48 -2.91 6.05 17.70
N LYS A 49 -2.18 6.83 16.89
CA LYS A 49 -1.54 8.09 17.33
C LYS A 49 -2.54 9.20 17.65
N LYS A 50 -3.76 9.12 17.10
CA LYS A 50 -4.85 10.09 17.33
C LYS A 50 -5.62 9.83 18.62
N GLN A 51 -5.54 8.62 19.18
CA GLN A 51 -6.19 8.29 20.44
C GLN A 51 -5.24 8.67 21.60
N PRO A 52 -5.63 9.64 22.45
CA PRO A 52 -4.82 10.07 23.60
C PRO A 52 -4.72 9.01 24.69
#